data_AF-A0A1R3RQC1-F1
#
_entry.id   AF-A0A1R3RQC1-F1
#
_cell.length_a   1.000
_cell.length_b   1.000
_cell.length_c   1.000
_cell.angle_alpha   90.00
_cell.angle_beta   90.00
_cell.angle_gamma   90.00
#
_symmetry.space_group_name_H-M   'P 1'
#
loop_
_entity.id
_entity.type
_entity.pdbx_description
1 polymer ?
#
loop_
_entity_poly.entity_id
_entity_poly.type
_entity_poly.pdbx_seq_one_letter_code
_entity_poly.pdbx_strand_id
1 'polypeptide(L)'
;MGVTFDKCETRPANIDVILNGLDRYNPETTTVFQDYVAQQCEDRTFDCYANLALLKLYQFNPHLLQPEVVTNILVKALTVFPSPAFSLCLALLPAHTQPFPTSDAEAQAAAQTSDFVESIQKLARLSTLLESAQYTQFWSTLNSDDLYADLVADVAGFEELVRIRIAVEVGKTFREIPAEVLEQWLDLRSREALEKFVAEVCSWEVEKAGPNGTVIKVPTNKENEARSEVKSERVDAEMFGRVIRRGFEQAA
;
A
#
# COMPACT_ATOMS: atom_id res chain seq x y z
N MET A 1 0.60 -11.87 -12.60
CA MET A 1 -0.62 -11.29 -13.21
C MET A 1 -1.44 -10.80 -12.03
N GLY A 2 -1.50 -9.48 -11.83
CA GLY A 2 -2.06 -8.90 -10.61
C GLY A 2 -3.52 -9.27 -10.44
N VAL A 3 -3.93 -9.60 -9.22
CA VAL A 3 -5.34 -9.71 -8.86
C VAL A 3 -5.99 -8.37 -9.22
N THR A 4 -7.12 -8.42 -9.93
CA THR A 4 -7.84 -7.21 -10.32
C THR A 4 -8.28 -6.47 -9.07
N PHE A 5 -8.18 -5.13 -9.09
CA PHE A 5 -8.35 -4.28 -7.91
C PHE A 5 -9.75 -4.37 -7.27
N ASP A 6 -10.73 -4.87 -8.03
CA ASP A 6 -12.12 -5.10 -7.63
C ASP A 6 -12.35 -6.43 -6.88
N LYS A 7 -11.36 -7.33 -6.85
CA LYS A 7 -11.48 -8.64 -6.20
C LYS A 7 -10.83 -8.66 -4.83
N CYS A 8 -11.59 -9.12 -3.84
CA CYS A 8 -11.12 -9.38 -2.49
C CYS A 8 -11.69 -10.74 -2.04
N GLU A 9 -10.81 -11.70 -1.72
CA GLU A 9 -11.23 -13.06 -1.34
C GLU A 9 -11.94 -13.10 0.01
N THR A 10 -11.62 -12.15 0.89
CA THR A 10 -12.20 -12.03 2.23
C THR A 10 -13.48 -11.20 2.24
N ARG A 11 -14.00 -10.77 1.07
CA ARG A 11 -15.21 -9.96 0.98
C ARG A 11 -16.45 -10.76 1.36
N PRO A 12 -17.25 -10.31 2.34
CA PRO A 12 -18.54 -10.91 2.65
C PRO A 12 -19.54 -10.80 1.49
N ALA A 13 -20.43 -11.78 1.36
CA ALA A 13 -21.40 -11.85 0.25
C ALA A 13 -22.35 -10.64 0.21
N ASN A 14 -22.74 -10.08 1.36
CA ASN A 14 -23.58 -8.88 1.42
C ASN A 14 -22.87 -7.66 0.83
N ILE A 15 -21.57 -7.47 1.10
CA ILE A 15 -20.78 -6.38 0.53
C ILE A 15 -20.62 -6.55 -0.98
N ASP A 16 -20.42 -7.78 -1.46
CA ASP A 16 -20.31 -8.04 -2.89
C ASP A 16 -21.62 -7.75 -3.65
N VAL A 17 -22.78 -8.07 -3.07
CA VAL A 17 -24.09 -7.73 -3.64
C VAL A 17 -24.28 -6.22 -3.73
N ILE A 18 -23.99 -5.48 -2.65
CA ILE A 18 -24.12 -4.01 -2.64
C ILE A 18 -23.18 -3.40 -3.68
N LEU A 19 -21.93 -3.86 -3.75
CA LEU A 19 -20.97 -3.37 -4.70
C LEU A 19 -21.43 -3.65 -6.13
N ASN A 20 -21.89 -4.84 -6.48
CA ASN A 20 -22.29 -5.14 -7.86
C ASN A 20 -23.69 -4.60 -8.23
N GLY A 21 -24.41 -4.01 -7.28
CA GLY A 21 -25.75 -3.45 -7.45
C GLY A 21 -25.81 -1.92 -7.56
N LEU A 22 -27.04 -1.41 -7.67
CA LEU A 22 -27.33 0.03 -7.62
C LEU A 22 -27.16 0.60 -6.20
N ASP A 23 -27.28 -0.26 -5.18
CA ASP A 23 -27.17 0.12 -3.77
C ASP A 23 -25.79 0.65 -3.39
N ARG A 24 -24.75 0.44 -4.22
CA ARG A 24 -23.43 1.08 -4.08
C ARG A 24 -23.51 2.61 -3.92
N TYR A 25 -24.52 3.25 -4.51
CA TYR A 25 -24.70 4.71 -4.44
C TYR A 25 -25.79 5.13 -3.45
N ASN A 26 -26.40 4.18 -2.73
CA ASN A 26 -27.43 4.46 -1.75
C ASN A 26 -26.79 4.96 -0.43
N PRO A 27 -27.10 6.18 0.03
CA PRO A 27 -26.56 6.71 1.28
C PRO A 27 -26.89 5.84 2.51
N GLU A 28 -27.96 5.04 2.48
CA GLU A 28 -28.32 4.12 3.57
C GLU A 28 -27.32 2.98 3.76
N THR A 29 -26.54 2.62 2.73
CA THR A 29 -25.49 1.60 2.82
C THR A 29 -24.20 2.10 3.47
N THR A 30 -24.12 3.40 3.76
CA THR A 30 -22.91 4.02 4.33
C THR A 30 -22.49 3.36 5.64
N THR A 31 -23.45 3.10 6.54
CA THR A 31 -23.17 2.45 7.84
C THR A 31 -22.65 1.02 7.65
N VAL A 32 -23.20 0.27 6.70
CA VAL A 32 -22.74 -1.09 6.36
C VAL A 32 -21.27 -1.08 5.93
N PHE A 33 -20.86 -0.09 5.11
CA PHE A 33 -19.46 0.05 4.72
C PHE A 33 -18.57 0.54 5.87
N GLN A 34 -19.05 1.42 6.75
CA GLN A 34 -18.32 1.88 7.94
C GLN A 34 -18.02 0.71 8.88
N ASP A 35 -19.03 -0.11 9.18
CA ASP A 35 -18.88 -1.32 9.99
C ASP A 35 -17.90 -2.31 9.34
N TYR A 36 -17.95 -2.42 8.01
CA TYR A 36 -17.01 -3.26 7.27
C TYR A 36 -15.56 -2.74 7.30
N VAL A 37 -15.34 -1.42 7.37
CA VAL A 37 -13.99 -0.86 7.60
C VAL A 37 -13.50 -1.21 9.00
N ALA A 38 -14.34 -1.08 10.03
CA ALA A 38 -13.98 -1.49 11.39
C ALA A 38 -13.60 -2.99 11.44
N GLN A 39 -14.39 -3.85 10.78
CA GLN A 39 -14.06 -5.26 10.65
C GLN A 39 -12.71 -5.49 9.94
N GLN A 40 -12.41 -4.76 8.85
CA GLN A 40 -11.10 -4.85 8.19
C GLN A 40 -9.93 -4.45 9.11
N CYS A 41 -10.14 -3.49 10.00
CA CYS A 41 -9.17 -3.08 11.01
C CYS A 41 -8.89 -4.20 12.02
N GLU A 42 -9.93 -4.88 12.49
CA GLU A 42 -9.82 -6.00 13.45
C GLU A 42 -9.23 -7.27 12.80
N ASP A 43 -9.77 -7.67 11.64
CA ASP A 43 -9.44 -8.94 10.96
C ASP A 43 -8.13 -8.88 10.16
N ARG A 44 -7.43 -7.73 10.15
CA ARG A 44 -6.20 -7.50 9.38
C ARG A 44 -6.37 -7.69 7.86
N THR A 45 -7.59 -7.57 7.36
CA THR A 45 -7.91 -7.69 5.92
C THR A 45 -7.93 -6.32 5.23
N PHE A 46 -7.94 -6.28 3.90
CA PHE A 46 -8.04 -5.03 3.15
C PHE A 46 -8.82 -5.24 1.85
N ASP A 47 -9.97 -4.58 1.73
CA ASP A 47 -10.77 -4.52 0.51
C ASP A 47 -10.76 -3.11 -0.05
N CYS A 48 -9.81 -2.87 -0.96
CA CYS A 48 -9.65 -1.54 -1.52
C CYS A 48 -10.89 -1.06 -2.28
N TYR A 49 -11.64 -1.98 -2.90
CA TYR A 49 -12.79 -1.62 -3.72
C TYR A 49 -13.98 -1.16 -2.87
N ALA A 50 -14.25 -1.86 -1.77
CA ALA A 50 -15.24 -1.43 -0.79
C ALA A 50 -14.87 -0.08 -0.16
N ASN A 51 -13.58 0.10 0.19
CA ASN A 51 -13.09 1.34 0.78
C ASN A 51 -13.24 2.53 -0.17
N LEU A 52 -12.89 2.37 -1.47
CA LEU A 52 -13.12 3.42 -2.47
C LEU A 52 -14.62 3.70 -2.69
N ALA A 53 -15.49 2.69 -2.62
CA ALA A 53 -16.93 2.88 -2.74
C ALA A 53 -17.47 3.75 -1.59
N LEU A 54 -17.03 3.51 -0.35
CA LEU A 54 -17.38 4.34 0.81
C LEU A 54 -16.87 5.78 0.66
N LEU A 55 -15.60 5.96 0.26
CA LEU A 55 -15.06 7.31 0.01
C LEU A 55 -15.83 8.03 -1.11
N LYS A 56 -16.28 7.30 -2.13
CA LYS A 56 -17.14 7.83 -3.19
C LYS A 56 -18.51 8.25 -2.67
N LEU A 57 -19.12 7.45 -1.78
CA LEU A 57 -20.37 7.80 -1.11
C LEU A 57 -20.24 9.09 -0.29
N TYR A 58 -19.14 9.25 0.47
CA TYR A 58 -18.83 10.50 1.17
C TYR A 58 -18.66 11.69 0.23
N GLN A 59 -18.02 11.48 -0.94
CA GLN A 59 -17.89 12.53 -1.95
C GLN A 59 -19.24 13.02 -2.46
N PHE A 60 -20.22 12.13 -2.64
CA PHE A 60 -21.58 12.51 -3.04
C PHE A 60 -22.42 13.05 -1.87
N ASN A 61 -22.13 12.63 -0.64
CA ASN A 61 -22.89 12.97 0.56
C ASN A 61 -21.97 13.49 1.68
N PRO A 62 -21.46 14.73 1.61
CA PRO A 62 -20.45 15.23 2.55
C PRO A 62 -20.88 15.24 4.02
N HIS A 63 -22.19 15.31 4.29
CA HIS A 63 -22.76 15.28 5.65
C HIS A 63 -22.66 13.92 6.34
N LEU A 64 -22.37 12.84 5.59
CA LEU A 64 -22.19 11.49 6.13
C LEU A 64 -20.72 11.17 6.43
N LEU A 65 -19.79 12.05 6.02
CA LEU A 65 -18.36 11.81 6.18
C LEU A 65 -17.99 11.70 7.66
N GLN A 66 -17.36 10.59 8.01
CA GLN A 66 -16.78 10.36 9.33
C GLN A 66 -15.25 10.41 9.24
N PRO A 67 -14.60 11.40 9.89
CA PRO A 67 -13.15 11.57 9.84
C PRO A 67 -12.35 10.32 10.21
N GLU A 68 -12.74 9.66 11.30
CA GLU A 68 -12.08 8.46 11.85
C GLU A 68 -12.11 7.28 10.88
N VAL A 69 -13.24 7.05 10.20
CA VAL A 69 -13.35 5.99 9.19
C VAL A 69 -12.45 6.29 7.99
N VAL A 70 -12.32 7.56 7.59
CA VAL A 70 -11.41 7.96 6.51
C VAL A 70 -9.95 7.75 6.91
N THR A 71 -9.55 8.14 8.11
CA THR A 71 -8.18 7.92 8.60
C THR A 71 -7.88 6.42 8.70
N ASN A 72 -8.82 5.61 9.18
CA ASN A 72 -8.67 4.16 9.24
C ASN A 72 -8.49 3.53 7.85
N ILE A 73 -9.25 3.97 6.83
CA ILE A 73 -9.04 3.53 5.44
C ILE A 73 -7.63 3.89 4.96
N LEU A 74 -7.15 5.10 5.22
CA LEU A 74 -5.82 5.55 4.81
C LEU A 74 -4.71 4.77 5.53
N VAL A 75 -4.83 4.53 6.83
CA VAL A 75 -3.88 3.71 7.62
C VAL A 75 -3.85 2.28 7.09
N LYS A 76 -5.01 1.69 6.81
CA LYS A 76 -5.11 0.36 6.18
C LYS A 76 -4.46 0.35 4.79
N ALA A 77 -4.61 1.40 4.00
CA ALA A 77 -3.94 1.52 2.71
C ALA A 77 -2.41 1.56 2.84
N LEU A 78 -1.86 2.15 3.92
CA LEU A 78 -0.42 2.09 4.21
C LEU A 78 0.06 0.65 4.44
N THR A 79 -0.76 -0.22 5.05
CA THR A 79 -0.37 -1.62 5.35
C THR A 79 -0.24 -2.51 4.11
N VAL A 80 -0.75 -2.08 2.95
CA VAL A 80 -0.70 -2.85 1.71
C VAL A 80 0.28 -2.30 0.68
N PHE A 81 1.17 -1.38 1.08
CA PHE A 81 2.21 -0.86 0.20
C PHE A 81 3.13 -1.99 -0.32
N PRO A 82 3.75 -1.84 -1.50
CA PRO A 82 3.48 -0.82 -2.50
C PRO A 82 2.15 -1.11 -3.22
N SER A 83 1.26 -0.14 -3.23
CA SER A 83 -0.06 -0.24 -3.86
C SER A 83 -0.59 1.16 -4.17
N PRO A 84 -1.31 1.37 -5.29
CA PRO A 84 -1.93 2.65 -5.58
C PRO A 84 -3.11 2.97 -4.64
N ALA A 85 -3.49 2.06 -3.74
CA ALA A 85 -4.62 2.19 -2.83
C ALA A 85 -4.61 3.53 -2.08
N PHE A 86 -3.47 3.92 -1.49
CA PHE A 86 -3.37 5.15 -0.71
C PHE A 86 -3.65 6.39 -1.57
N SER A 87 -2.98 6.50 -2.73
CA SER A 87 -3.17 7.62 -3.66
C SER A 87 -4.59 7.68 -4.22
N LEU A 88 -5.21 6.53 -4.49
CA LEU A 88 -6.60 6.46 -4.95
C LEU A 88 -7.59 6.91 -3.87
N CYS A 89 -7.35 6.54 -2.61
CA CYS A 89 -8.17 7.01 -1.50
C CYS A 89 -8.05 8.53 -1.36
N LEU A 90 -6.84 9.06 -1.39
CA LEU A 90 -6.57 10.51 -1.29
C LEU A 90 -7.27 11.31 -2.41
N ALA A 91 -7.32 10.77 -3.63
CA ALA A 91 -7.97 11.41 -4.77
C ALA A 91 -9.49 11.49 -4.68
N LEU A 92 -10.12 10.68 -3.81
CA LEU A 92 -11.57 10.71 -3.57
C LEU A 92 -11.97 11.65 -2.43
N LEU A 93 -11.01 12.10 -1.62
CA LEU A 93 -11.28 13.02 -0.52
C LEU A 93 -11.59 14.43 -1.03
N PRO A 94 -12.36 15.24 -0.27
CA PRO A 94 -12.65 16.61 -0.63
C PRO A 94 -11.39 17.46 -0.86
N ALA A 95 -11.46 18.48 -1.71
CA ALA A 95 -10.31 19.32 -2.04
C ALA A 95 -9.69 20.03 -0.82
N HIS A 96 -10.50 20.36 0.19
CA HIS A 96 -10.03 21.02 1.42
C HIS A 96 -9.19 20.09 2.33
N THR A 97 -9.25 18.78 2.12
CA THR A 97 -8.47 17.81 2.91
C THR A 97 -7.16 17.44 2.24
N GLN A 98 -6.82 18.06 1.11
CA GLN A 98 -5.62 17.73 0.36
C GLN A 98 -4.38 18.15 1.16
N PRO A 99 -3.35 17.30 1.21
CA PRO A 99 -2.16 17.54 2.04
C PRO A 99 -1.21 18.57 1.41
N PHE A 100 -1.54 19.09 0.22
CA PHE A 100 -0.73 20.06 -0.49
C PHE A 100 -1.27 21.48 -0.31
N PRO A 101 -0.39 22.48 -0.12
CA PRO A 101 -0.79 23.87 0.00
C PRO A 101 -1.49 24.35 -1.29
N THR A 102 -2.75 24.74 -1.21
CA THR A 102 -3.49 25.42 -2.30
C THR A 102 -3.01 26.87 -2.43
N SER A 103 -3.04 27.48 -3.62
CA SER A 103 -2.60 28.89 -3.79
C SER A 103 -3.37 29.91 -2.93
N ASP A 104 -4.54 29.53 -2.43
CA ASP A 104 -5.45 30.40 -1.70
C ASP A 104 -5.20 30.32 -0.19
N ALA A 105 -4.49 31.33 0.34
CA ALA A 105 -4.06 31.42 1.74
C ALA A 105 -5.23 31.42 2.76
N GLU A 106 -6.40 31.92 2.38
CA GLU A 106 -7.59 31.96 3.26
C GLU A 106 -8.27 30.59 3.40
N ALA A 107 -8.31 29.80 2.32
CA ALA A 107 -8.80 28.42 2.34
C ALA A 107 -7.81 27.49 3.07
N GLN A 108 -6.50 27.76 2.94
CA GLN A 108 -5.48 27.05 3.72
C GLN A 108 -5.63 27.28 5.22
N ALA A 109 -5.85 28.52 5.68
CA ALA A 109 -5.96 28.80 7.11
C ALA A 109 -7.19 28.15 7.77
N ALA A 110 -8.30 28.03 7.03
CA ALA A 110 -9.52 27.35 7.49
C ALA A 110 -9.46 25.81 7.36
N ALA A 111 -8.67 25.27 6.43
CA ALA A 111 -8.44 23.83 6.28
C ALA A 111 -7.37 23.30 7.24
N GLN A 112 -6.32 24.08 7.52
CA GLN A 112 -5.23 23.76 8.45
C GLN A 112 -5.65 23.79 9.93
N THR A 113 -6.88 24.21 10.23
CA THR A 113 -7.41 24.30 11.61
C THR A 113 -8.22 23.08 12.03
N SER A 114 -8.36 22.06 11.18
CA SER A 114 -9.05 20.81 11.52
C SER A 114 -8.05 19.68 11.76
N ASP A 115 -8.13 19.05 12.93
CA ASP A 115 -7.36 17.86 13.34
C ASP A 115 -7.40 16.76 12.27
N PHE A 116 -8.50 16.69 11.50
CA PHE A 116 -8.68 15.76 10.40
C PHE A 116 -7.70 16.00 9.23
N VAL A 117 -7.44 17.25 8.87
CA VAL A 117 -6.53 17.60 7.77
C VAL A 117 -5.07 17.35 8.18
N GLU A 118 -4.73 17.66 9.43
CA GLU A 118 -3.41 17.31 9.99
C GLU A 118 -3.17 15.80 9.95
N SER A 119 -4.18 15.02 10.35
CA SER A 119 -4.14 13.56 10.30
C SER A 119 -3.84 13.04 8.88
N ILE A 120 -4.52 13.58 7.87
CA ILE A 120 -4.29 13.20 6.46
C ILE A 120 -2.88 13.58 6.00
N GLN A 121 -2.39 14.76 6.37
CA GLN A 121 -1.03 15.21 6.03
C GLN A 121 0.04 14.29 6.63
N LYS A 122 -0.13 13.90 7.91
CA LYS A 122 0.73 12.96 8.61
C LYS A 122 0.73 11.58 7.93
N LEU A 123 -0.45 11.04 7.61
CA LEU A 123 -0.54 9.77 6.89
C LEU A 123 0.06 9.83 5.47
N ALA A 124 -0.12 10.94 4.76
CA ALA A 124 0.48 11.15 3.44
C ALA A 124 2.02 11.21 3.50
N ARG A 125 2.55 11.84 4.56
CA ARG A 125 3.99 11.84 4.84
C ARG A 125 4.52 10.42 5.06
N LEU A 126 3.83 9.62 5.85
CA LEU A 126 4.18 8.20 6.06
C LEU A 126 4.14 7.39 4.76
N SER A 127 3.10 7.57 3.93
CA SER A 127 3.01 6.91 2.62
C SER A 127 4.21 7.23 1.73
N THR A 128 4.62 8.51 1.71
CA THR A 128 5.75 8.97 0.91
C THR A 128 7.07 8.32 1.37
N LEU A 129 7.26 8.14 2.68
CA LEU A 129 8.44 7.48 3.23
C LEU A 129 8.47 5.98 2.89
N LEU A 130 7.32 5.30 2.94
CA LEU A 130 7.21 3.90 2.52
C LEU A 130 7.46 3.71 1.02
N GLU A 131 6.84 4.53 0.17
CA GLU A 131 7.01 4.47 -1.29
C GLU A 131 8.42 4.81 -1.74
N SER A 132 9.12 5.71 -1.04
CA SER A 132 10.52 6.04 -1.31
C SER A 132 11.52 5.10 -0.62
N ALA A 133 11.05 4.01 -0.03
CA ALA A 133 11.86 3.01 0.69
C ALA A 133 12.73 3.59 1.83
N GLN A 134 12.34 4.72 2.41
CA GLN A 134 13.02 5.36 3.54
C GLN A 134 12.51 4.80 4.88
N TYR A 135 12.64 3.48 5.07
CA TYR A 135 12.01 2.76 6.19
C TYR A 135 12.49 3.22 7.57
N THR A 136 13.78 3.50 7.74
CA THR A 136 14.32 4.03 9.01
C THR A 136 13.68 5.38 9.39
N GLN A 137 13.47 6.25 8.41
CA GLN A 137 12.81 7.54 8.64
C GLN A 137 11.31 7.36 8.89
N PHE A 138 10.68 6.39 8.23
CA PHE A 138 9.27 6.04 8.47
C PHE A 138 9.05 5.69 9.95
N TRP A 139 9.83 4.76 10.50
CA TRP A 139 9.70 4.36 11.91
C TRP A 139 10.03 5.51 12.88
N SER A 140 11.09 6.27 12.61
CA SER A 140 11.42 7.47 13.39
C SER A 140 10.28 8.49 13.39
N THR A 141 9.65 8.73 12.23
CA THR A 141 8.52 9.65 12.09
C THR A 141 7.29 9.12 12.83
N LEU A 142 6.96 7.83 12.67
CA LEU A 142 5.85 7.19 13.36
C LEU A 142 6.00 7.28 14.89
N ASN A 143 7.21 7.09 15.40
CA ASN A 143 7.51 7.13 16.84
C ASN A 143 7.75 8.55 17.38
N SER A 144 7.68 9.60 16.54
CA SER A 144 8.07 10.96 16.94
C SER A 144 6.96 11.76 17.63
N ASP A 145 5.70 11.40 17.41
CA ASP A 145 4.53 12.18 17.79
C ASP A 145 3.37 11.26 18.18
N ASP A 146 2.76 11.53 19.33
CA ASP A 146 1.65 10.74 19.89
C ASP A 146 0.45 10.67 18.93
N LEU A 147 0.24 11.69 18.08
CA LEU A 147 -0.84 11.68 17.11
C LEU A 147 -0.70 10.52 16.09
N TYR A 148 0.54 10.12 15.74
CA TYR A 148 0.73 8.96 14.87
C TYR A 148 0.31 7.67 15.56
N ALA A 149 0.61 7.54 16.86
CA ALA A 149 0.23 6.37 17.65
C ALA A 149 -1.30 6.25 17.74
N ASP A 150 -1.99 7.38 17.98
CA ASP A 150 -3.46 7.43 18.00
C ASP A 150 -4.06 7.05 16.65
N LEU A 151 -3.49 7.52 15.54
CA LEU A 151 -3.98 7.22 14.19
C LEU A 151 -3.88 5.73 13.83
N VAL A 152 -2.88 5.02 14.34
CA VAL A 152 -2.67 3.60 14.01
C VAL A 152 -3.28 2.64 15.03
N ALA A 153 -3.77 3.16 16.17
CA ALA A 153 -4.25 2.37 17.31
C ALA A 153 -5.40 1.43 16.95
N ASP A 154 -6.33 1.87 16.09
CA ASP A 154 -7.50 1.09 15.69
C ASP A 154 -7.17 -0.05 14.72
N VAL A 155 -5.98 -0.02 14.09
CA VAL A 155 -5.59 -1.01 13.09
C VAL A 155 -4.79 -2.13 13.76
N ALA A 156 -5.44 -3.26 13.96
CA ALA A 156 -4.83 -4.43 14.59
C ALA A 156 -3.59 -4.89 13.80
N GLY A 157 -2.44 -4.95 14.47
CA GLY A 157 -1.20 -5.41 13.87
C GLY A 157 -0.63 -4.49 12.78
N PHE A 158 -0.93 -3.18 12.81
CA PHE A 158 -0.42 -2.21 11.84
C PHE A 158 1.09 -2.37 11.57
N GLU A 159 1.91 -2.31 12.61
CA GLU A 159 3.36 -2.39 12.44
C GLU A 159 3.82 -3.76 11.91
N GLU A 160 3.15 -4.84 12.31
CA GLU A 160 3.44 -6.19 11.84
C GLU A 160 3.18 -6.31 10.34
N LEU A 161 2.02 -5.82 9.88
CA LEU A 161 1.66 -5.81 8.47
C LEU A 161 2.64 -4.96 7.64
N VAL A 162 3.03 -3.79 8.14
CA VAL A 162 4.04 -2.93 7.49
C VAL A 162 5.39 -3.65 7.42
N ARG A 163 5.87 -4.28 8.50
CA ARG A 163 7.12 -5.05 8.51
C ARG A 163 7.08 -6.21 7.52
N ILE A 164 5.97 -6.95 7.43
CA ILE A 164 5.77 -8.01 6.44
C ILE A 164 5.89 -7.45 5.02
N ARG A 165 5.28 -6.28 4.75
CA ARG A 165 5.39 -5.65 3.44
C ARG A 165 6.79 -5.14 3.11
N ILE A 166 7.49 -4.52 4.05
CA ILE A 166 8.90 -4.15 3.90
C ILE A 166 9.71 -5.39 3.52
N ALA A 167 9.53 -6.51 4.24
CA ALA A 167 10.24 -7.76 3.97
C ALA A 167 9.95 -8.32 2.57
N VAL A 168 8.70 -8.25 2.10
CA VAL A 168 8.35 -8.66 0.73
C VAL A 168 9.09 -7.83 -0.31
N GLU A 169 9.15 -6.50 -0.18
CA GLU A 169 9.87 -5.65 -1.15
C GLU A 169 11.38 -5.85 -1.10
N VAL A 170 11.93 -6.00 0.10
CA VAL A 170 13.34 -6.35 0.30
C VAL A 170 13.65 -7.71 -0.35
N GLY A 171 12.76 -8.69 -0.22
CA GLY A 171 12.91 -10.01 -0.82
C GLY A 171 12.95 -10.02 -2.36
N LYS A 172 12.36 -9.01 -3.00
CA LYS A 172 12.42 -8.83 -4.47
C LYS A 172 13.72 -8.19 -4.94
N THR A 173 14.37 -7.40 -4.08
CA THR A 173 15.46 -6.50 -4.47
C THR A 173 16.84 -6.99 -4.04
N PHE A 174 16.91 -7.86 -3.04
CA PHE A 174 18.16 -8.34 -2.47
C PHE A 174 18.30 -9.86 -2.53
N ARG A 175 19.56 -10.31 -2.47
CA ARG A 175 19.97 -11.72 -2.32
C ARG A 175 20.69 -11.97 -1.00
N GLU A 176 21.48 -10.99 -0.58
CA GLU A 176 22.21 -10.99 0.68
C GLU A 176 22.09 -9.60 1.30
N ILE A 177 21.82 -9.55 2.61
CA ILE A 177 21.61 -8.31 3.34
C ILE A 177 22.37 -8.37 4.67
N PRO A 178 23.18 -7.35 5.00
CA PRO A 178 23.72 -7.22 6.34
C PRO A 178 22.59 -7.06 7.33
N ALA A 179 22.59 -7.86 8.39
CA ALA A 179 21.44 -7.89 9.27
C ALA A 179 21.21 -6.59 10.07
N GLU A 180 22.27 -5.82 10.33
CA GLU A 180 22.15 -4.48 10.95
C GLU A 180 21.28 -3.52 10.12
N VAL A 181 21.33 -3.65 8.78
CA VAL A 181 20.51 -2.84 7.87
C VAL A 181 19.05 -3.29 7.95
N LEU A 182 18.81 -4.62 7.97
CA LEU A 182 17.45 -5.15 8.07
C LEU A 182 16.80 -4.84 9.43
N GLU A 183 17.58 -4.83 10.52
CA GLU A 183 17.12 -4.40 11.84
C GLU A 183 16.61 -2.96 11.82
N GLN A 184 17.35 -2.05 11.18
CA GLN A 184 16.97 -0.65 11.04
C GLN A 184 15.72 -0.47 10.17
N TRP A 185 15.58 -1.26 9.10
CA TRP A 185 14.41 -1.18 8.21
C TRP A 185 13.14 -1.76 8.83
N LEU A 186 13.26 -2.76 9.70
CA LEU A 186 12.12 -3.37 10.39
C LEU A 186 11.87 -2.76 11.78
N ASP A 187 12.72 -1.83 12.23
CA ASP A 187 12.71 -1.27 13.59
C ASP A 187 12.69 -2.34 14.69
N LEU A 188 13.51 -3.40 14.50
CA LEU A 188 13.64 -4.49 15.45
C LEU A 188 14.89 -4.27 16.30
N ARG A 189 14.69 -3.90 17.57
CA ARG A 189 15.80 -3.64 18.51
C ARG A 189 16.50 -4.88 19.04
N SER A 190 15.91 -6.07 18.87
CA SER A 190 16.48 -7.34 19.34
C SER A 190 16.89 -8.23 18.17
N ARG A 191 18.14 -8.70 18.23
CA ARG A 191 18.72 -9.69 17.32
C ARG A 191 17.88 -10.96 17.22
N GLU A 192 17.39 -11.43 18.36
CA GLU A 192 16.57 -12.65 18.44
C GLU A 192 15.21 -12.46 17.77
N ALA A 193 14.61 -11.26 17.90
CA ALA A 193 13.36 -10.93 17.25
C ALA A 193 13.52 -10.86 15.72
N LEU A 194 14.66 -10.32 15.24
CA LEU A 194 15.01 -10.35 13.83
C LEU A 194 15.13 -11.79 13.32
N GLU A 195 15.93 -12.63 13.98
CA GLU A 195 16.14 -14.02 13.56
C GLU A 195 14.82 -14.80 13.52
N LYS A 196 13.95 -14.60 14.52
CA LYS A 196 12.62 -15.20 14.56
C LYS A 196 11.74 -14.72 13.40
N PHE A 197 11.69 -13.42 13.15
CA PHE A 197 10.91 -12.87 12.03
C PHE A 197 11.41 -13.38 10.67
N VAL A 198 12.72 -13.41 10.48
CA VAL A 198 13.37 -13.88 9.25
C VAL A 198 13.09 -15.37 9.01
N ALA A 199 13.16 -16.20 10.06
CA ALA A 199 12.90 -17.63 9.95
C ALA A 199 11.40 -17.97 9.81
N GLU A 200 10.55 -17.43 10.67
CA GLU A 200 9.13 -17.80 10.76
C GLU A 200 8.27 -17.11 9.71
N VAL A 201 8.52 -15.83 9.43
CA VAL A 201 7.68 -15.00 8.56
C VAL A 201 8.24 -14.96 7.14
N CYS A 202 9.54 -14.73 7.00
CA CYS A 202 10.16 -14.56 5.69
C CYS A 202 10.62 -15.89 5.06
N SER A 203 10.82 -16.93 5.88
CA SER A 203 11.47 -18.19 5.45
C SER A 203 12.83 -17.96 4.78
N TRP A 204 13.62 -17.01 5.30
CA TRP A 204 14.96 -16.69 4.83
C TRP A 204 16.02 -17.35 5.70
N GLU A 205 17.25 -17.47 5.18
CA GLU A 205 18.35 -18.12 5.90
C GLU A 205 19.25 -17.09 6.61
N VAL A 206 19.62 -17.36 7.86
CA VAL A 206 20.54 -16.51 8.64
C VAL A 206 21.92 -17.18 8.69
N GLU A 207 22.90 -16.56 8.05
CA GLU A 207 24.29 -17.03 8.07
C GLU A 207 25.09 -16.25 9.14
N LYS A 208 25.35 -16.93 10.26
CA LYS A 208 26.04 -16.38 11.43
C LYS A 208 27.58 -16.33 11.32
N ALA A 209 28.15 -16.68 10.15
CA ALA A 209 29.57 -16.98 10.00
C ALA A 209 30.22 -16.47 8.69
N GLY A 210 29.86 -15.27 8.23
CA GLY A 210 30.58 -14.60 7.14
C GLY A 210 31.78 -13.76 7.66
N PRO A 211 32.80 -13.50 6.82
CA PRO A 211 33.94 -12.63 7.18
C PRO A 211 33.54 -11.17 7.51
N ASN A 212 32.30 -10.75 7.18
CA ASN A 212 31.77 -9.40 7.38
C ASN A 212 30.61 -9.33 8.41
N GLY A 213 30.45 -10.33 9.29
CA GLY A 213 29.39 -10.37 10.30
C GLY A 213 28.21 -11.27 9.93
N THR A 214 27.05 -11.07 10.57
CA THR A 214 25.85 -11.89 10.32
C THR A 214 25.08 -11.36 9.10
N VAL A 215 24.92 -12.22 8.11
CA VAL A 215 24.29 -11.91 6.82
C VAL A 215 23.01 -12.71 6.66
N ILE A 216 21.99 -12.11 6.07
CA ILE A 216 20.70 -12.74 5.78
C ILE A 216 20.64 -13.05 4.30
N LYS A 217 20.42 -14.33 3.97
CA LYS A 217 20.29 -14.84 2.61
C LYS A 217 18.82 -14.93 2.23
N VAL A 218 18.47 -14.18 1.19
CA VAL A 218 17.14 -14.15 0.59
C VAL A 218 17.08 -15.19 -0.52
N PRO A 219 16.09 -16.11 -0.50
CA PRO A 219 15.90 -17.09 -1.56
C PRO A 219 15.73 -16.45 -2.94
N THR A 220 16.26 -17.09 -3.98
CA THR A 220 16.10 -16.59 -5.34
C THR A 220 14.65 -16.70 -5.81
N ASN A 221 14.13 -15.62 -6.39
CA ASN A 221 12.80 -15.52 -6.95
C ASN A 221 12.86 -14.87 -8.33
N LYS A 222 11.72 -14.81 -9.04
CA LYS A 222 11.65 -14.27 -10.40
C LYS A 222 12.09 -12.80 -10.52
N GLU A 223 12.03 -12.04 -9.43
CA GLU A 223 12.29 -10.60 -9.37
C GLU A 223 13.75 -10.30 -8.96
N ASN A 224 14.35 -11.13 -8.09
CA ASN A 224 15.73 -10.97 -7.61
C ASN A 224 16.76 -11.78 -8.40
N GLU A 225 16.31 -12.54 -9.42
CA GLU A 225 17.20 -13.26 -10.32
C GLU A 225 17.87 -12.28 -11.30
N ALA A 226 19.20 -12.26 -11.31
CA ALA A 226 20.02 -11.54 -12.27
C ALA A 226 19.81 -12.17 -13.65
N ARG A 227 18.92 -11.57 -14.44
CA ARG A 227 18.66 -11.99 -15.82
C ARG A 227 19.73 -11.38 -16.72
N SER A 228 20.34 -12.21 -17.55
CA SER A 228 21.18 -11.73 -18.63
C SER A 228 20.32 -11.00 -19.66
N GLU A 229 20.76 -9.83 -20.10
CA GLU A 229 20.10 -9.09 -21.16
C GLU A 229 20.34 -9.81 -22.50
N VAL A 230 19.25 -10.18 -23.18
CA VAL A 230 19.33 -10.77 -24.52
C VAL A 230 19.66 -9.65 -25.50
N LYS A 231 20.94 -9.50 -25.84
CA LYS A 231 21.44 -8.44 -26.75
C LYS A 231 21.06 -8.61 -28.22
N SER A 232 20.44 -9.74 -28.59
CA SER A 232 19.98 -9.99 -29.96
C SER A 232 18.48 -10.05 -29.99
N GLU A 233 17.86 -9.11 -30.70
CA GLU A 233 16.42 -9.18 -30.96
C GLU A 233 16.12 -10.37 -31.90
N ARG A 234 15.22 -11.24 -31.46
CA ARG A 234 14.67 -12.28 -32.31
C ARG A 234 13.52 -11.68 -33.11
N VAL A 235 13.81 -11.28 -34.35
CA VAL A 235 12.80 -10.82 -35.27
C VAL A 235 12.25 -12.02 -36.04
N ASP A 236 11.08 -12.50 -35.65
CA ASP A 236 10.40 -13.58 -36.36
C ASP A 236 9.65 -13.04 -37.59
N ALA A 237 9.51 -13.87 -38.64
CA ALA A 237 8.88 -13.47 -39.90
C ALA A 237 7.44 -12.94 -39.73
N GLU A 238 6.72 -13.41 -38.70
CA GLU A 238 5.37 -12.95 -38.35
C GLU A 238 5.32 -11.45 -38.00
N MET A 239 6.39 -10.90 -37.45
CA MET A 239 6.49 -9.47 -37.12
C MET A 239 6.49 -8.59 -38.38
N PHE A 240 6.89 -9.13 -39.53
CA PHE A 240 6.80 -8.47 -40.84
C PHE A 240 5.46 -8.71 -41.55
N GLY A 241 4.54 -9.49 -40.96
CA GLY A 241 3.27 -9.87 -41.58
C GLY A 241 2.43 -8.69 -42.06
N ARG A 242 2.42 -7.57 -41.30
CA ARG A 242 1.71 -6.34 -41.72
C ARG A 242 2.32 -5.68 -42.96
N VAL A 243 3.66 -5.69 -43.07
CA VAL A 243 4.39 -5.12 -44.21
C VAL A 243 4.21 -5.99 -45.45
N ILE A 244 4.36 -7.30 -45.29
CA ILE A 244 4.17 -8.29 -46.35
C ILE A 244 2.73 -8.22 -46.88
N ARG A 245 1.73 -8.23 -45.99
CA ARG A 245 0.31 -8.14 -46.35
C ARG A 245 -0.01 -6.88 -47.14
N ARG A 246 0.49 -5.72 -46.70
CA ARG A 246 0.30 -4.45 -47.40
C ARG A 246 0.93 -4.43 -48.80
N GLY A 247 2.08 -5.11 -48.98
CA GLY A 247 2.72 -5.26 -50.28
C GLY A 247 1.91 -6.09 -51.28
N PHE A 248 1.13 -7.07 -50.81
CA PHE A 248 0.21 -7.84 -51.65
C PHE A 248 -1.14 -7.13 -51.88
N GLU A 249 -1.61 -6.34 -50.92
CA GLU A 249 -2.88 -5.59 -51.03
C GLU A 249 -2.77 -4.35 -51.95
N GLN A 250 -1.58 -3.77 -52.15
CA GLN A 250 -1.35 -2.66 -53.10
C GLN A 250 -1.07 -3.08 -54.55
N ALA A 251 -0.87 -4.38 -54.80
CA ALA A 251 -0.57 -4.90 -56.13
C ALA A 251 -1.82 -5.29 -56.95
N ALA A 252 -3.02 -4.89 -56.50
CA ALA A 252 -4.31 -5.07 -57.18
C ALA A 252 -4.94 -3.72 -57.56
#